data_AF-A0A532DEV7-F1
#
_entry.id   AF-A0A532DEV7-F1
#
_cell.length_a   1.000
_cell.length_b   1.000
_cell.length_c   1.000
_cell.angle_alpha   90.00
_cell.angle_beta   90.00
_cell.angle_gamma   90.00
#
_symmetry.space_group_name_H-M   'P 1'
#
loop_
_entity.id
_entity.type
_entity.pdbx_description
1 polymer ?
#
loop_
_entity_poly.entity_id
_entity_poly.type
_entity_poly.pdbx_seq_one_letter_code
_entity_poly.pdbx_strand_id
1 'polypeptide(L)'
;MALTVNTNIPSLTAQRNLGVSNDLLAKSLERLSSGLRVNRSSDDAAGLSIATKLSFQSRGLRVAVRNAGDAGSLVNTAEGAFNVATNIIGRLRELAVQAASDTNTASDRATLSGESSLLVAELNRLASTAEFNGASLLDGSFSSGKIQVGANADQTISFSLGDVRAAQLGKFAAFSVNIDDSIGSLGASQQSGFGAITAGEFNINGQLVGGTTATDDQVSVLELNYQAVASGTSTFVATQLGGDLALGTAALYINGTAITSLANISGASAASGTSAAYAQNSEFVSAIVAKINAAGITNVTARVTSGNQGYVLVATKGTDIKLAVSNTANTSQGSLLSNIGLASQVVGSGNATSEVSTYNGQSGAISKAAAINNVRGKTGVAAVAVANVFSQTTGVTAGSLVANDLFINGFAIDATANIAAGDSTGVLRAAINAKTASTGVTANVNGSGGLVLKAADGRNIALYSTANGATLTGASAGSNLYRGAVRLTSQADVSFSGRTTDLGSASTTVPYTTNLDNSLSLLDITTQDGANTAILSLDAALAQISKVRSDVGALTSRLELTTQALTVSAENQEAAAARIKDADFAYETAQFTRNQILVQAGTAILGQANSTSQIALQLLQR
;
A
#
# COMPACT_ATOMS: atom_id res chain seq x y z
N MET A 1 87.91 42.37 -52.07
CA MET A 1 86.56 42.33 -52.69
C MET A 1 86.73 42.53 -54.18
N ALA A 2 86.30 41.58 -55.01
CA ALA A 2 86.30 41.76 -56.46
C ALA A 2 85.14 42.71 -56.84
N LEU A 3 85.44 43.81 -57.52
CA LEU A 3 84.42 44.73 -58.06
C LEU A 3 83.94 44.20 -59.42
N THR A 4 82.81 43.49 -59.43
CA THR A 4 82.13 43.03 -60.65
C THR A 4 80.97 43.97 -60.99
N VAL A 5 80.98 44.61 -62.16
CA VAL A 5 80.00 45.65 -62.54
C VAL A 5 78.71 45.07 -63.11
N ASN A 6 78.75 43.87 -63.72
CA ASN A 6 77.59 43.27 -64.39
C ASN A 6 76.58 42.61 -63.42
N THR A 7 77.05 42.18 -62.24
CA THR A 7 76.23 41.63 -61.16
C THR A 7 76.47 42.44 -59.89
N ASN A 8 75.57 43.38 -59.61
CA ASN A 8 75.60 44.19 -58.40
C ASN A 8 75.03 43.40 -57.21
N ILE A 9 75.90 42.60 -56.57
CA ILE A 9 75.58 41.80 -55.38
C ILE A 9 75.03 42.68 -54.22
N PRO A 10 75.57 43.89 -53.94
CA PRO A 10 74.98 44.81 -52.96
C PRO A 10 73.51 45.18 -53.25
N SER A 11 73.18 45.51 -54.51
CA SER A 11 71.82 45.88 -54.92
C SER A 11 70.85 44.69 -54.86
N LEU A 12 71.27 43.50 -55.34
CA LEU A 12 70.48 42.27 -55.23
C LEU A 12 70.21 41.87 -53.78
N THR A 13 71.16 42.14 -52.88
CA THR A 13 71.00 41.87 -51.44
C THR A 13 70.08 42.91 -50.79
N ALA A 14 70.21 44.19 -51.14
CA ALA A 14 69.30 45.24 -50.69
C ALA A 14 67.86 45.00 -51.18
N GLN A 15 67.67 44.57 -52.43
CA GLN A 15 66.36 44.26 -53.00
C GLN A 15 65.70 43.04 -52.34
N ARG A 16 66.47 41.98 -52.05
CA ARG A 16 65.97 40.84 -51.26
C ARG A 16 65.54 41.25 -49.86
N ASN A 17 66.36 42.05 -49.16
CA ASN A 17 66.04 42.53 -47.81
C ASN A 17 64.85 43.50 -47.80
N LEU A 18 64.70 44.34 -48.84
CA LEU A 18 63.53 45.19 -49.05
C LEU A 18 62.26 44.35 -49.29
N GLY A 19 62.35 43.31 -50.12
CA GLY A 19 61.25 42.36 -50.35
C GLY A 19 60.76 41.72 -49.05
N VAL A 20 61.69 41.19 -48.24
CA VAL A 20 61.38 40.64 -46.91
C VAL A 20 60.73 41.70 -46.00
N SER A 21 61.21 42.94 -46.02
CA SER A 21 60.65 44.03 -45.20
C SER A 21 59.24 44.44 -45.64
N ASN A 22 58.95 44.43 -46.95
CA ASN A 22 57.62 44.67 -47.49
C ASN A 22 56.63 43.55 -47.11
N ASP A 23 57.06 42.28 -47.17
CA ASP A 23 56.23 41.15 -46.76
C ASP A 23 55.90 41.21 -45.26
N LEU A 24 56.89 41.57 -44.42
CA LEU A 24 56.69 41.77 -42.99
C LEU A 24 55.75 42.95 -42.69
N LEU A 25 55.88 44.07 -43.42
CA LEU A 25 54.98 45.22 -43.30
C LEU A 25 53.53 44.83 -43.63
N ALA A 26 53.33 44.13 -44.75
CA ALA A 26 52.02 43.65 -45.18
C ALA A 26 51.39 42.69 -44.16
N LYS A 27 52.20 41.82 -43.55
CA LYS A 27 51.76 40.91 -42.48
C LYS A 27 51.33 41.66 -41.22
N SER A 28 52.10 42.65 -40.77
CA SER A 28 51.71 43.50 -39.64
C SER A 28 50.44 44.31 -39.93
N LEU A 29 50.25 44.80 -41.16
CA LEU A 29 49.00 45.45 -41.58
C LEU A 29 47.80 44.49 -41.56
N GLU A 30 47.97 43.26 -42.05
CA GLU A 30 46.92 42.23 -42.04
C GLU A 30 46.51 41.88 -40.61
N ARG A 31 47.47 41.75 -39.68
CA ARG A 31 47.20 41.48 -38.26
C ARG A 31 46.56 42.67 -37.54
N LEU A 32 47.01 43.89 -37.80
CA LEU A 32 46.43 45.10 -37.23
C LEU A 32 44.98 45.33 -37.71
N SER A 33 44.72 45.05 -38.99
CA SER A 33 43.41 45.19 -39.62
C SER A 33 42.42 44.11 -39.16
N SER A 34 42.87 42.85 -39.05
CA SER A 34 42.02 41.75 -38.60
C SER A 34 41.86 41.68 -37.08
N GLY A 35 42.77 42.29 -36.32
CA GLY A 35 42.87 42.13 -34.87
C GLY A 35 43.34 40.72 -34.44
N LEU A 36 43.79 39.89 -35.39
CA LEU A 36 44.16 38.51 -35.17
C LEU A 36 45.65 38.31 -35.46
N ARG A 37 46.39 37.70 -34.52
CA ARG A 37 47.78 37.29 -34.68
C ARG A 37 47.93 36.18 -35.71
N VAL A 38 46.94 35.28 -35.79
CA VAL A 38 46.92 34.13 -36.70
C VAL A 38 45.71 34.27 -37.62
N ASN A 39 45.92 34.75 -38.84
CA ASN A 39 44.85 34.94 -39.82
C ASN A 39 44.79 33.81 -40.86
N ARG A 40 45.94 33.20 -41.18
CA ARG A 40 46.04 32.09 -42.15
C ARG A 40 46.72 30.87 -41.52
N SER A 41 46.42 29.68 -42.04
CA SER A 41 47.04 28.42 -41.60
C SER A 41 48.56 28.41 -41.79
N SER A 42 49.09 29.23 -42.70
CA SER A 42 50.53 29.39 -42.93
C SER A 42 51.26 30.17 -41.82
N ASP A 43 50.53 30.92 -40.98
CA ASP A 43 51.13 31.70 -39.90
C ASP A 43 51.42 30.85 -38.66
N ASP A 44 50.47 29.99 -38.29
CA ASP A 44 50.59 29.00 -37.22
C ASP A 44 49.47 27.94 -37.37
N ALA A 45 49.79 26.83 -38.04
CA ALA A 45 48.83 25.76 -38.30
C ALA A 45 48.31 25.09 -37.02
N ALA A 46 49.19 24.91 -36.02
CA ALA A 46 48.85 24.27 -34.76
C ALA A 46 48.01 25.20 -33.89
N GLY A 47 48.41 26.46 -33.76
CA GLY A 47 47.67 27.50 -33.02
C GLY A 47 46.28 27.74 -33.60
N LEU A 48 46.16 27.80 -34.94
CA LEU A 48 44.85 27.94 -35.59
C LEU A 48 43.96 26.72 -35.36
N SER A 49 44.51 25.49 -35.40
CA SER A 49 43.74 24.26 -35.14
C SER A 49 43.22 24.19 -33.69
N ILE A 50 44.06 24.55 -32.71
CA ILE A 50 43.66 24.59 -31.30
C ILE A 50 42.61 25.69 -31.08
N ALA A 51 42.85 26.91 -31.57
CA ALA A 51 41.92 28.02 -31.43
C ALA A 51 40.56 27.75 -32.10
N THR A 52 40.55 27.11 -33.27
CA THR A 52 39.30 26.69 -33.93
C THR A 52 38.55 25.63 -33.13
N LYS A 53 39.24 24.62 -32.58
CA LYS A 53 38.63 23.64 -31.67
C LYS A 53 38.02 24.29 -30.43
N LEU A 54 38.75 25.20 -29.77
CA LEU A 54 38.26 25.93 -28.59
C LEU A 54 37.05 26.81 -28.95
N SER A 55 37.04 27.44 -30.13
CA SER A 55 35.90 28.21 -30.63
C SER A 55 34.67 27.34 -30.88
N PHE A 56 34.83 26.15 -31.48
CA PHE A 56 33.74 25.19 -31.64
C PHE A 56 33.21 24.68 -30.30
N GLN A 57 34.10 24.42 -29.34
CA GLN A 57 33.71 24.04 -27.99
C GLN A 57 32.93 25.16 -27.28
N SER A 58 33.39 26.42 -27.35
CA SER A 58 32.65 27.56 -26.80
C SER A 58 31.26 27.70 -27.43
N ARG A 59 31.14 27.56 -28.76
CA ARG A 59 29.85 27.57 -29.46
C ARG A 59 28.95 26.40 -29.02
N GLY A 60 29.51 25.20 -28.86
CA GLY A 60 28.79 24.04 -28.34
C GLY A 60 28.29 24.25 -26.91
N LEU A 61 29.12 24.81 -26.03
CA LEU A 61 28.76 25.16 -24.66
C LEU A 61 27.66 26.23 -24.60
N ARG A 62 27.67 27.22 -25.50
CA ARG A 62 26.59 28.22 -25.62
C ARG A 62 25.26 27.62 -26.06
N VAL A 63 25.29 26.63 -26.97
CA VAL A 63 24.09 25.86 -27.31
C VAL A 63 23.62 25.05 -26.09
N ALA A 64 24.54 24.43 -25.35
CA ALA A 64 24.21 23.70 -24.14
C ALA A 64 23.58 24.60 -23.04
N VAL A 65 24.02 25.85 -22.89
CA VAL A 65 23.38 26.84 -22.03
C VAL A 65 21.94 27.11 -22.45
N ARG A 66 21.67 27.27 -23.76
CA ARG A 66 20.29 27.42 -24.27
C ARG A 66 19.45 26.17 -24.02
N ASN A 67 19.97 24.99 -24.31
CA ASN A 67 19.27 23.73 -24.06
C ASN A 67 18.91 23.57 -22.56
N ALA A 68 19.80 23.98 -21.66
CA ALA A 68 19.54 23.97 -20.22
C ALA A 68 18.45 25.00 -19.84
N GLY A 69 18.40 26.17 -20.48
CA GLY A 69 17.33 27.15 -20.32
C GLY A 69 15.96 26.69 -20.84
N ASP A 70 15.94 26.03 -22.01
CA ASP A 70 14.73 25.42 -22.58
C ASP A 70 14.22 24.30 -21.67
N ALA A 71 15.12 23.47 -21.14
CA ALA A 71 14.81 22.48 -20.13
C ALA A 71 14.23 23.10 -18.85
N GLY A 72 14.78 24.23 -18.40
CA GLY A 72 14.22 24.99 -17.28
C GLY A 72 12.77 25.41 -17.54
N SER A 73 12.47 25.87 -18.76
CA SER A 73 11.10 26.26 -19.15
C SER A 73 10.14 25.05 -19.18
N LEU A 74 10.61 23.91 -19.68
CA LEU A 74 9.86 22.64 -19.66
C LEU A 74 9.56 22.20 -18.22
N VAL A 75 10.57 22.19 -17.35
CA VAL A 75 10.45 21.79 -15.95
C VAL A 75 9.53 22.72 -15.17
N ASN A 76 9.60 24.04 -15.41
CA ASN A 76 8.68 25.00 -14.80
C ASN A 76 7.23 24.81 -15.24
N THR A 77 7.01 24.44 -16.51
CA THR A 77 5.67 24.11 -17.03
C THR A 77 5.13 22.85 -16.35
N ALA A 78 5.97 21.82 -16.20
CA ALA A 78 5.62 20.61 -15.47
C ALA A 78 5.31 20.90 -14.00
N GLU A 79 6.13 21.69 -13.30
CA GLU A 79 5.91 22.07 -11.90
C GLU A 79 4.59 22.85 -11.72
N GLY A 80 4.26 23.76 -12.64
CA GLY A 80 2.96 24.44 -12.65
C GLY A 80 1.79 23.45 -12.72
N ALA A 81 1.87 22.46 -13.61
CA ALA A 81 0.85 21.43 -13.74
C ALA A 81 0.81 20.48 -12.52
N PHE A 82 1.95 20.13 -11.91
CA PHE A 82 1.97 19.36 -10.65
C PHE A 82 1.32 20.11 -9.48
N ASN A 83 1.44 21.43 -9.43
CA ASN A 83 0.74 22.24 -8.43
C ASN A 83 -0.78 22.16 -8.59
N VAL A 84 -1.29 22.22 -9.83
CA VAL A 84 -2.72 22.06 -10.11
C VAL A 84 -3.18 20.64 -9.74
N ALA A 85 -2.42 19.60 -10.11
CA ALA A 85 -2.73 18.22 -9.74
C ALA A 85 -2.78 18.04 -8.21
N THR A 86 -1.84 18.66 -7.47
CA THR A 86 -1.82 18.64 -6.00
C THR A 86 -3.08 19.28 -5.41
N ASN A 87 -3.54 20.41 -5.96
CA ASN A 87 -4.76 21.08 -5.51
C ASN A 87 -6.02 20.25 -5.80
N ILE A 88 -6.10 19.60 -6.96
CA ILE A 88 -7.23 18.70 -7.31
C ILE A 88 -7.29 17.53 -6.31
N ILE A 89 -6.16 16.90 -6.01
CA ILE A 89 -6.10 15.80 -5.05
C ILE A 89 -6.41 16.27 -3.63
N GLY A 90 -5.95 17.47 -3.25
CA GLY A 90 -6.34 18.12 -2.00
C GLY A 90 -7.86 18.27 -1.88
N ARG A 91 -8.53 18.75 -2.93
CA ARG A 91 -9.99 18.87 -2.98
C ARG A 91 -10.69 17.51 -2.94
N LEU A 92 -10.20 16.52 -3.69
CA LEU A 92 -10.70 15.15 -3.63
C LEU A 92 -10.63 14.59 -2.19
N ARG A 93 -9.56 14.91 -1.46
CA ARG A 93 -9.36 14.50 -0.08
C ARG A 93 -10.35 15.17 0.87
N GLU A 94 -10.64 16.45 0.68
CA GLU A 94 -11.70 17.14 1.44
C GLU A 94 -13.06 16.47 1.24
N LEU A 95 -13.44 16.16 0.00
CA LEU A 95 -14.71 15.49 -0.31
C LEU A 95 -14.77 14.09 0.29
N ALA A 96 -13.67 13.33 0.25
CA ALA A 96 -13.60 12.00 0.85
C ALA A 96 -13.74 12.07 2.38
N VAL A 97 -13.08 13.03 3.04
CA VAL A 97 -13.22 13.26 4.49
C VAL A 97 -14.65 13.69 4.85
N GLN A 98 -15.28 14.54 4.03
CA GLN A 98 -16.67 14.91 4.22
C GLN A 98 -17.58 13.68 4.08
N ALA A 99 -17.43 12.89 3.03
CA ALA A 99 -18.21 11.68 2.79
C ALA A 99 -18.01 10.60 3.87
N ALA A 100 -16.84 10.55 4.51
CA ALA A 100 -16.54 9.62 5.60
C ALA A 100 -17.29 9.93 6.91
N SER A 101 -17.91 11.11 7.05
CA SER A 101 -18.73 11.43 8.22
C SER A 101 -20.10 10.73 8.16
N ASP A 102 -20.48 10.11 9.27
CA ASP A 102 -21.78 9.41 9.44
C ASP A 102 -22.99 10.34 9.40
N THR A 103 -22.78 11.64 9.59
CA THR A 103 -23.84 12.65 9.48
C THR A 103 -24.35 12.83 8.05
N ASN A 104 -23.61 12.37 7.03
CA ASN A 104 -24.04 12.44 5.64
C ASN A 104 -24.94 11.26 5.28
N THR A 105 -26.01 11.54 4.54
CA THR A 105 -26.89 10.50 4.01
C THR A 105 -26.28 9.83 2.78
N ALA A 106 -26.86 8.72 2.33
CA ALA A 106 -26.47 8.08 1.07
C ALA A 106 -26.68 9.01 -0.14
N SER A 107 -27.71 9.87 -0.10
CA SER A 107 -27.96 10.86 -1.16
C SER A 107 -26.86 11.93 -1.19
N ASP A 108 -26.45 12.44 -0.03
CA ASP A 108 -25.39 13.45 0.05
C ASP A 108 -24.05 12.89 -0.46
N ARG A 109 -23.71 11.66 -0.05
CA ARG A 109 -22.52 10.95 -0.55
C ARG A 109 -22.54 10.74 -2.07
N ALA A 110 -23.70 10.46 -2.65
CA ALA A 110 -23.82 10.35 -4.11
C ALA A 110 -23.55 11.70 -4.81
N THR A 111 -24.00 12.82 -4.25
CA THR A 111 -23.69 14.16 -4.79
C THR A 111 -22.20 14.48 -4.68
N LEU A 112 -21.58 14.21 -3.53
CA LEU A 112 -20.13 14.38 -3.35
C LEU A 112 -19.34 13.51 -4.33
N SER A 113 -19.79 12.27 -4.56
CA SER A 113 -19.16 11.36 -5.53
C SER A 113 -19.26 11.86 -6.98
N GLY A 114 -20.32 12.61 -7.30
CA GLY A 114 -20.43 13.29 -8.60
C GLY A 114 -19.36 14.36 -8.79
N GLU A 115 -19.13 15.20 -7.77
CA GLU A 115 -18.06 16.20 -7.77
C GLU A 115 -16.67 15.54 -7.84
N SER A 116 -16.44 14.47 -7.07
CA SER A 116 -15.16 13.76 -7.10
C SER A 116 -14.88 13.14 -8.47
N SER A 117 -15.89 12.58 -9.16
CA SER A 117 -15.71 12.04 -10.51
C SER A 117 -15.32 13.11 -11.52
N LEU A 118 -15.85 14.33 -11.40
CA LEU A 118 -15.49 15.45 -12.27
C LEU A 118 -14.04 15.90 -12.02
N LEU A 119 -13.62 15.95 -10.76
CA LEU A 119 -12.24 16.27 -10.40
C LEU A 119 -11.24 15.21 -10.89
N VAL A 120 -11.60 13.93 -10.83
CA VAL A 120 -10.79 12.84 -11.41
C VAL A 120 -10.70 12.97 -12.93
N ALA A 121 -11.79 13.33 -13.60
CA ALA A 121 -11.78 13.60 -15.04
C ALA A 121 -10.88 14.81 -15.39
N GLU A 122 -10.93 15.87 -14.59
CA GLU A 122 -10.08 17.05 -14.76
C GLU A 122 -8.60 16.73 -14.51
N LEU A 123 -8.28 15.86 -13.55
CA LEU A 123 -6.92 15.37 -13.32
C LEU A 123 -6.38 14.62 -14.56
N ASN A 124 -7.19 13.75 -15.17
CA ASN A 124 -6.82 13.07 -16.41
C ASN A 124 -6.67 14.05 -17.59
N ARG A 125 -7.55 15.05 -17.69
CA ARG A 125 -7.46 16.11 -18.71
C ARG A 125 -6.16 16.88 -18.57
N LEU A 126 -5.80 17.30 -17.36
CA LEU A 126 -4.53 17.97 -17.06
C LEU A 126 -3.33 17.12 -17.48
N ALA A 127 -3.33 15.82 -17.13
CA ALA A 127 -2.27 14.90 -17.51
C ALA A 127 -2.07 14.82 -19.04
N SER A 128 -3.16 14.86 -19.80
CA SER A 128 -3.16 14.80 -21.27
C SER A 128 -2.94 16.15 -21.98
N THR A 129 -3.08 17.29 -21.29
CA THR A 129 -3.00 18.62 -21.90
C THR A 129 -1.76 19.41 -21.46
N ALA A 130 -1.08 18.97 -20.40
CA ALA A 130 0.21 19.51 -20.00
C ALA A 130 1.30 19.06 -20.98
N GLU A 131 1.52 19.88 -22.00
CA GLU A 131 2.49 19.62 -23.07
C GLU A 131 3.53 20.72 -23.18
N PHE A 132 4.73 20.36 -23.64
CA PHE A 132 5.76 21.31 -24.06
C PHE A 132 6.21 20.96 -25.47
N ASN A 133 6.03 21.89 -26.42
CA ASN A 133 6.39 21.68 -27.82
C ASN A 133 5.77 20.40 -28.43
N GLY A 134 4.51 20.10 -28.09
CA GLY A 134 3.76 18.92 -28.55
C GLY A 134 4.13 17.59 -27.87
N ALA A 135 5.00 17.61 -26.87
CA ALA A 135 5.31 16.44 -26.04
C ALA A 135 4.55 16.51 -24.71
N SER A 136 3.74 15.49 -24.42
CA SER A 136 3.09 15.32 -23.11
C SER A 136 4.11 15.18 -21.99
N LEU A 137 3.90 15.92 -20.91
CA LEU A 137 4.80 15.95 -19.77
C LEU A 137 4.39 14.98 -18.66
N LEU A 138 3.10 14.68 -18.57
CA LEU A 138 2.45 14.19 -17.34
C LEU A 138 1.63 12.91 -17.51
N ASP A 139 1.60 12.33 -18.71
CA ASP A 139 0.87 11.10 -19.04
C ASP A 139 1.73 9.82 -18.93
N GLY A 140 2.95 9.94 -18.38
CA GLY A 140 3.91 8.84 -18.25
C GLY A 140 4.71 8.52 -19.52
N SER A 141 4.42 9.16 -20.66
CA SER A 141 5.26 9.00 -21.88
C SER A 141 6.67 9.57 -21.68
N PHE A 142 6.82 10.57 -20.82
CA PHE A 142 8.07 11.26 -20.50
C PHE A 142 8.95 10.49 -19.48
N SER A 143 9.27 9.24 -19.80
CA SER A 143 10.01 8.32 -18.92
C SER A 143 11.54 8.49 -18.92
N SER A 144 12.12 9.03 -19.99
CA SER A 144 13.58 9.24 -20.11
C SER A 144 13.94 10.42 -21.00
N GLY A 145 13.62 11.62 -20.56
CA GLY A 145 14.08 12.85 -21.19
C GLY A 145 15.60 13.01 -21.03
N LYS A 146 16.30 13.34 -22.12
CA LYS A 146 17.74 13.65 -22.10
C LYS A 146 17.96 15.07 -22.60
N ILE A 147 18.66 15.89 -21.81
CA ILE A 147 19.07 17.24 -22.23
C ILE A 147 20.56 17.23 -22.47
N GLN A 148 20.99 17.61 -23.67
CA GLN A 148 22.39 17.79 -23.99
C GLN A 148 22.91 19.08 -23.37
N VAL A 149 23.75 18.94 -22.34
CA VAL A 149 24.31 20.03 -21.52
C VAL A 149 25.83 20.15 -21.68
N GLY A 150 26.37 19.75 -22.83
CA GLY A 150 27.80 19.86 -23.08
C GLY A 150 28.13 19.86 -24.57
N ALA A 151 29.38 20.22 -24.88
CA ALA A 151 29.87 20.35 -26.25
C ALA A 151 30.22 19.00 -26.91
N ASN A 152 30.41 17.93 -26.11
CA ASN A 152 30.74 16.60 -26.62
C ASN A 152 29.53 15.66 -26.51
N ALA A 153 29.52 14.59 -27.32
CA ALA A 153 28.49 13.57 -27.27
C ALA A 153 28.30 13.00 -25.83
N ASP A 154 27.05 12.65 -25.51
CA ASP A 154 26.62 12.00 -24.26
C ASP A 154 26.80 12.80 -22.96
N GLN A 155 27.19 14.07 -23.04
CA GLN A 155 27.15 15.01 -21.92
C GLN A 155 25.71 15.47 -21.64
N THR A 156 24.90 14.56 -21.07
CA THR A 156 23.47 14.76 -20.89
C THR A 156 23.03 14.74 -19.42
N ILE A 157 21.95 15.46 -19.13
CA ILE A 157 21.16 15.28 -17.92
C ILE A 157 19.94 14.45 -18.30
N SER A 158 19.84 13.24 -17.74
CA SER A 158 18.65 12.42 -17.86
C SER A 158 17.68 12.71 -16.72
N PHE A 159 16.40 12.75 -17.02
CA PHE A 159 15.32 12.93 -16.05
C PHE A 159 14.04 12.27 -16.56
N SER A 160 13.11 12.02 -15.65
CA SER A 160 11.78 11.50 -15.94
C SER A 160 10.77 12.39 -15.25
N LEU A 161 9.62 12.59 -15.89
CA LEU A 161 8.46 13.20 -15.25
C LEU A 161 7.48 12.08 -14.87
N GLY A 162 6.86 12.20 -13.70
CA GLY A 162 5.91 11.19 -13.21
C GLY A 162 4.61 11.17 -14.02
N ASP A 163 3.92 10.03 -14.01
CA ASP A 163 2.55 9.90 -14.53
C ASP A 163 1.55 10.35 -13.46
N VAL A 164 0.69 11.31 -13.78
CA VAL A 164 -0.36 11.83 -12.88
C VAL A 164 -1.77 11.44 -13.31
N ARG A 165 -1.92 10.55 -14.29
CA ARG A 165 -3.24 10.00 -14.63
C ARG A 165 -3.81 9.27 -13.42
N ALA A 166 -5.13 9.39 -13.24
CA ALA A 166 -5.82 8.83 -12.09
C ALA A 166 -5.63 7.31 -11.96
N ALA A 167 -5.47 6.62 -13.08
CA ALA A 167 -5.22 5.18 -13.12
C ALA A 167 -3.83 4.76 -12.59
N GLN A 168 -2.85 5.68 -12.55
CA GLN A 168 -1.49 5.40 -12.07
C GLN A 168 -1.20 6.01 -10.69
N LEU A 169 -2.00 6.98 -10.26
CA LEU A 169 -1.89 7.59 -8.94
C LEU A 169 -2.70 6.84 -7.87
N GLY A 170 -2.20 6.94 -6.64
CA GLY A 170 -2.94 6.49 -5.45
C GLY A 170 -3.02 4.98 -5.29
N LYS A 171 -2.20 4.23 -6.03
CA LYS A 171 -2.12 2.78 -5.90
C LYS A 171 -1.59 2.41 -4.52
N PHE A 172 -2.38 1.68 -3.75
CA PHE A 172 -1.96 1.07 -2.50
C PHE A 172 -2.51 -0.35 -2.41
N ALA A 173 -1.81 -1.22 -1.69
CA ALA A 173 -2.26 -2.58 -1.45
C ALA A 173 -3.39 -2.55 -0.41
N ALA A 174 -4.64 -2.65 -0.86
CA ALA A 174 -5.76 -3.00 0.01
C ALA A 174 -6.07 -4.48 -0.17
N PHE A 175 -6.02 -5.23 0.91
CA PHE A 175 -6.32 -6.65 0.97
C PHE A 175 -7.47 -6.85 1.95
N SER A 176 -8.68 -7.05 1.44
CA SER A 176 -9.81 -7.45 2.28
C SER A 176 -9.89 -8.96 2.31
N VAL A 177 -9.73 -9.56 3.50
CA VAL A 177 -10.05 -10.97 3.71
C VAL A 177 -11.48 -11.05 4.20
N ASN A 178 -12.39 -11.36 3.28
CA ASN A 178 -13.74 -11.77 3.65
C ASN A 178 -13.68 -13.22 4.09
N ILE A 179 -13.89 -13.45 5.38
CA ILE A 179 -14.00 -14.80 5.94
C ILE A 179 -15.43 -15.25 5.71
N ASP A 180 -15.71 -15.79 4.52
CA ASP A 180 -16.99 -16.45 4.23
C ASP A 180 -17.01 -17.80 4.96
N ASP A 181 -17.43 -17.76 6.22
CA ASP A 181 -17.70 -18.94 7.03
C ASP A 181 -19.18 -18.93 7.40
N SER A 182 -20.06 -18.92 6.41
CA SER A 182 -21.45 -19.32 6.64
C SER A 182 -21.46 -20.84 6.81
N ILE A 183 -20.99 -21.30 7.98
CA ILE A 183 -21.10 -22.71 8.37
C ILE A 183 -22.59 -23.02 8.50
N GLY A 184 -23.16 -23.62 7.46
CA GLY A 184 -24.47 -24.24 7.53
C GLY A 184 -24.39 -25.43 8.49
N SER A 185 -24.97 -25.29 9.68
CA SER A 185 -25.06 -26.30 10.73
C SER A 185 -23.72 -26.87 11.19
N LEU A 186 -23.31 -26.55 12.42
CA LEU A 186 -22.10 -27.10 13.06
C LEU A 186 -22.11 -28.64 13.09
N GLY A 187 -21.46 -29.26 12.09
CA GLY A 187 -20.89 -30.60 12.21
C GLY A 187 -19.48 -30.48 12.80
N ALA A 188 -19.24 -31.08 13.96
CA ALA A 188 -18.04 -30.90 14.80
C ALA A 188 -16.69 -31.34 14.18
N SER A 189 -16.66 -31.81 12.93
CA SER A 189 -15.50 -32.39 12.24
C SER A 189 -14.83 -31.49 11.19
N GLN A 190 -15.36 -30.30 10.89
CA GLN A 190 -14.92 -29.48 9.74
C GLN A 190 -14.26 -28.13 10.12
N GLN A 191 -13.64 -28.00 11.31
CA GLN A 191 -13.14 -26.70 11.78
C GLN A 191 -11.68 -26.67 12.23
N SER A 192 -10.82 -27.50 11.63
CA SER A 192 -9.37 -27.35 11.74
C SER A 192 -8.86 -26.31 10.75
N GLY A 193 -8.67 -25.06 11.20
CA GLY A 193 -7.99 -24.04 10.38
C GLY A 193 -8.34 -22.58 10.70
N PHE A 194 -9.46 -22.32 11.39
CA PHE A 194 -9.97 -20.97 11.60
C PHE A 194 -10.06 -20.63 13.09
N GLY A 195 -9.12 -19.80 13.60
CA GLY A 195 -9.05 -19.44 15.01
C GLY A 195 -8.42 -18.07 15.27
N ALA A 196 -8.19 -17.76 16.55
CA ALA A 196 -7.33 -16.68 17.01
C ALA A 196 -5.96 -16.70 16.32
N ILE A 197 -5.38 -15.52 16.06
CA ILE A 197 -3.96 -15.47 15.68
C ILE A 197 -3.20 -15.97 16.90
N THR A 198 -2.43 -17.05 16.74
CA THR A 198 -1.61 -17.56 17.85
C THR A 198 -0.27 -16.82 17.87
N ALA A 199 0.12 -16.37 19.05
CA ALA A 199 1.40 -15.68 19.23
C ALA A 199 2.55 -16.59 18.78
N GLY A 200 3.46 -16.07 17.96
CA GLY A 200 4.60 -16.88 17.47
C GLY A 200 4.38 -17.57 16.13
N GLU A 201 3.16 -17.56 15.60
CA GLU A 201 2.84 -18.40 14.44
C GLU A 201 2.48 -17.63 13.17
N PHE A 202 2.11 -16.35 13.24
CA PHE A 202 1.74 -15.55 12.06
C PHE A 202 2.70 -14.38 11.85
N ASN A 203 3.17 -14.20 10.62
CA ASN A 203 4.10 -13.14 10.25
C ASN A 203 3.54 -12.26 9.12
N ILE A 204 3.76 -10.95 9.24
CA ILE A 204 3.51 -9.95 8.21
C ILE A 204 4.83 -9.22 7.92
N ASN A 205 5.27 -9.18 6.66
CA ASN A 205 6.53 -8.53 6.27
C ASN A 205 7.73 -8.98 7.13
N GLY A 206 7.78 -10.28 7.43
CA GLY A 206 8.80 -10.90 8.30
C GLY A 206 8.66 -10.59 9.79
N GLN A 207 7.71 -9.76 10.21
CA GLN A 207 7.47 -9.43 11.62
C GLN A 207 6.39 -10.35 12.21
N LEU A 208 6.66 -10.87 13.40
CA LEU A 208 5.71 -11.72 14.11
C LEU A 208 4.55 -10.90 14.68
N VAL A 209 3.32 -11.28 14.34
CA VAL A 209 2.10 -10.72 14.91
C VAL A 209 1.86 -11.34 16.28
N GLY A 210 1.49 -10.50 17.26
CA GLY A 210 1.11 -10.97 18.59
C GLY A 210 -0.17 -11.83 18.52
N GLY A 211 -0.38 -12.66 19.54
CA GLY A 211 -1.62 -13.43 19.61
C GLY A 211 -2.83 -12.49 19.75
N THR A 212 -3.98 -12.87 19.19
CA THR A 212 -5.22 -12.15 19.49
C THR A 212 -5.60 -12.37 20.96
N THR A 213 -6.14 -11.33 21.60
CA THR A 213 -6.50 -11.40 23.01
C THR A 213 -8.01 -11.39 23.19
N ALA A 214 -8.51 -12.12 24.19
CA ALA A 214 -9.92 -12.13 24.59
C ALA A 214 -10.43 -10.73 25.00
N THR A 215 -9.54 -9.82 25.41
CA THR A 215 -9.89 -8.44 25.74
C THR A 215 -10.26 -7.59 24.52
N ASP A 216 -9.80 -7.96 23.32
CA ASP A 216 -10.06 -7.20 22.09
C ASP A 216 -11.39 -7.62 21.43
N ASP A 217 -11.98 -8.75 21.81
CA ASP A 217 -13.29 -9.23 21.36
C ASP A 217 -14.17 -9.59 22.55
N GLN A 218 -14.87 -8.59 23.06
CA GLN A 218 -15.62 -8.66 24.31
C GLN A 218 -16.97 -9.37 24.20
N VAL A 219 -17.38 -9.84 23.01
CA VAL A 219 -18.78 -10.28 22.81
C VAL A 219 -18.96 -11.44 21.83
N SER A 220 -17.99 -11.76 20.97
CA SER A 220 -18.15 -12.95 20.11
C SER A 220 -18.41 -14.18 20.95
N VAL A 221 -19.44 -14.93 20.53
CA VAL A 221 -19.90 -16.10 21.23
C VAL A 221 -19.60 -17.36 20.45
N LEU A 222 -19.04 -18.33 21.15
CA LEU A 222 -18.99 -19.70 20.67
C LEU A 222 -20.16 -20.47 21.22
N GLU A 223 -20.88 -21.13 20.33
CA GLU A 223 -21.93 -22.07 20.70
C GLU A 223 -21.56 -23.48 20.23
N LEU A 224 -21.35 -24.38 21.20
CA LEU A 224 -21.16 -25.80 20.93
C LEU A 224 -22.50 -26.50 21.12
N ASN A 225 -23.20 -26.76 20.02
CA ASN A 225 -24.46 -27.50 20.04
C ASN A 225 -24.19 -29.00 20.23
N TYR A 226 -24.76 -29.58 21.28
CA TYR A 226 -24.66 -31.00 21.55
C TYR A 226 -26.05 -31.66 21.41
N GLN A 227 -26.15 -32.65 20.52
CA GLN A 227 -27.30 -33.55 20.44
C GLN A 227 -27.00 -34.82 21.23
N ALA A 228 -27.93 -35.25 22.09
CA ALA A 228 -27.85 -36.57 22.70
C ALA A 228 -27.55 -37.64 21.63
N VAL A 229 -26.52 -38.45 21.87
CA VAL A 229 -26.01 -39.49 20.95
C VAL A 229 -27.17 -40.21 20.25
N ALA A 230 -27.22 -40.11 18.92
CA ALA A 230 -28.22 -40.78 18.10
C ALA A 230 -28.09 -42.30 18.31
N SER A 231 -29.04 -42.88 19.07
CA SER A 231 -29.54 -44.28 19.15
C SER A 231 -28.62 -45.48 18.80
N GLY A 232 -27.31 -45.31 18.76
CA GLY A 232 -26.34 -46.30 18.31
C GLY A 232 -25.23 -46.47 19.33
N THR A 233 -25.44 -47.40 20.26
CA THR A 233 -24.37 -48.12 20.96
C THR A 233 -23.32 -47.25 21.67
N SER A 234 -23.73 -46.43 22.63
CA SER A 234 -22.90 -46.17 23.80
C SER A 234 -23.70 -46.51 25.04
N THR A 235 -23.46 -47.73 25.51
CA THR A 235 -23.96 -48.24 26.78
C THR A 235 -23.45 -47.31 27.87
N PHE A 236 -24.31 -46.42 28.38
CA PHE A 236 -24.14 -45.96 29.76
C PHE A 236 -24.07 -47.25 30.58
N VAL A 237 -22.93 -47.52 31.21
CA VAL A 237 -22.75 -48.71 32.04
C VAL A 237 -23.67 -48.56 33.24
N ALA A 238 -24.94 -48.92 33.04
CA ALA A 238 -26.04 -48.88 33.98
C ALA A 238 -25.95 -50.03 35.01
N THR A 239 -24.74 -50.48 35.35
CA THR A 239 -24.48 -51.51 36.37
C THR A 239 -24.03 -50.95 37.71
N GLN A 240 -23.95 -49.64 37.86
CA GLN A 240 -24.00 -49.01 39.18
C GLN A 240 -24.95 -47.84 39.04
N LEU A 241 -26.12 -47.87 39.67
CA LEU A 241 -26.78 -46.69 40.23
C LEU A 241 -28.11 -47.11 40.89
N GLY A 242 -27.97 -47.65 42.10
CA GLY A 242 -28.85 -47.27 43.21
C GLY A 242 -28.23 -46.17 44.07
N GLY A 243 -27.24 -45.45 43.56
CA GLY A 243 -26.64 -44.27 44.18
C GLY A 243 -26.64 -43.11 43.18
N ASP A 244 -26.25 -41.91 43.57
CA ASP A 244 -26.01 -40.81 42.64
C ASP A 244 -25.04 -41.24 41.52
N LEU A 245 -24.98 -40.48 40.43
CA LEU A 245 -23.83 -40.53 39.53
C LEU A 245 -22.69 -39.82 40.28
N ALA A 246 -22.25 -40.46 41.36
CA ALA A 246 -20.98 -40.18 41.98
C ALA A 246 -19.98 -40.52 40.89
N LEU A 247 -19.45 -39.49 40.24
CA LEU A 247 -18.27 -39.58 39.39
C LEU A 247 -17.05 -40.14 40.18
N GLY A 248 -17.19 -40.83 41.33
CA GLY A 248 -16.09 -41.12 42.22
C GLY A 248 -15.24 -39.88 42.47
N THR A 249 -13.92 -40.04 42.44
CA THR A 249 -12.90 -38.97 42.44
C THR A 249 -12.74 -38.25 41.09
N ALA A 250 -13.52 -38.60 40.06
CA ALA A 250 -13.54 -37.96 38.76
C ALA A 250 -14.43 -36.70 38.75
N ALA A 251 -14.03 -35.69 38.00
CA ALA A 251 -14.80 -34.46 37.79
C ALA A 251 -14.68 -34.03 36.32
N LEU A 252 -15.79 -33.52 35.77
CA LEU A 252 -15.74 -32.75 34.52
C LEU A 252 -15.16 -31.38 34.87
N TYR A 253 -14.18 -30.93 34.11
CA TYR A 253 -13.62 -29.59 34.19
C TYR A 253 -13.97 -28.82 32.94
N ILE A 254 -14.44 -27.60 33.12
CA ILE A 254 -14.60 -26.62 32.04
C ILE A 254 -13.70 -25.43 32.39
N ASN A 255 -12.73 -25.12 31.52
CA ASN A 255 -11.70 -24.10 31.76
C ASN A 255 -11.04 -24.25 33.14
N GLY A 256 -10.64 -25.48 33.49
CA GLY A 256 -10.03 -25.79 34.78
C GLY A 256 -10.95 -25.73 36.00
N THR A 257 -12.23 -25.37 35.85
CA THR A 257 -13.22 -25.33 36.94
C THR A 257 -13.99 -26.65 36.99
N ALA A 258 -14.00 -27.30 38.16
CA ALA A 258 -14.70 -28.56 38.35
C ALA A 258 -16.22 -28.38 38.39
N ILE A 259 -16.95 -29.15 37.58
CA ILE A 259 -18.39 -29.34 37.62
C ILE A 259 -18.68 -30.55 38.52
N THR A 260 -18.72 -30.32 39.83
CA THR A 260 -18.95 -31.38 40.82
C THR A 260 -20.45 -31.73 40.94
N SER A 261 -20.77 -33.02 41.15
CA SER A 261 -22.12 -33.55 41.43
C SER A 261 -23.14 -33.37 40.30
N LEU A 262 -22.98 -34.12 39.20
CA LEU A 262 -24.13 -34.45 38.34
C LEU A 262 -24.99 -35.46 39.11
N ALA A 263 -25.83 -34.99 40.03
CA ALA A 263 -26.80 -35.85 40.69
C ALA A 263 -27.67 -36.48 39.60
N ASN A 264 -27.85 -37.80 39.65
CA ASN A 264 -28.80 -38.45 38.78
C ASN A 264 -30.18 -38.00 39.27
N ILE A 265 -30.97 -37.29 38.43
CA ILE A 265 -32.31 -36.89 38.85
C ILE A 265 -33.10 -38.19 39.09
N SER A 266 -33.40 -38.44 40.36
CA SER A 266 -34.14 -39.59 40.84
C SER A 266 -35.53 -39.62 40.20
N GLY A 267 -35.71 -40.50 39.22
CA GLY A 267 -36.96 -40.66 38.47
C GLY A 267 -36.88 -41.70 37.34
N ALA A 268 -35.68 -42.00 36.83
CA ALA A 268 -35.45 -43.09 35.88
C ALA A 268 -35.42 -44.45 36.60
N SER A 269 -36.60 -45.05 36.79
CA SER A 269 -36.72 -46.44 37.26
C SER A 269 -36.19 -47.40 36.19
N ALA A 270 -35.39 -48.38 36.62
CA ALA A 270 -34.78 -49.43 35.80
C ALA A 270 -35.77 -50.42 35.15
N ALA A 271 -37.07 -50.12 35.10
CA ALA A 271 -38.12 -51.06 34.72
C ALA A 271 -38.53 -51.03 33.23
N SER A 272 -37.88 -50.25 32.37
CA SER A 272 -38.11 -50.37 30.92
C SER A 272 -36.78 -50.37 30.16
N GLY A 273 -36.34 -51.57 29.81
CA GLY A 273 -35.16 -51.85 28.99
C GLY A 273 -35.33 -51.41 27.53
N THR A 274 -35.39 -50.11 27.29
CA THR A 274 -35.07 -49.51 26.00
C THR A 274 -34.26 -48.24 26.21
N SER A 275 -33.17 -48.13 25.46
CA SER A 275 -32.26 -46.98 25.33
C SER A 275 -32.97 -45.66 24.92
N ALA A 276 -34.29 -45.68 24.73
CA ALA A 276 -35.14 -44.53 24.44
C ALA A 276 -35.39 -43.61 25.64
N ALA A 277 -35.22 -44.09 26.88
CA ALA A 277 -35.49 -43.30 28.09
C ALA A 277 -34.42 -42.21 28.36
N TYR A 278 -33.19 -42.40 27.87
CA TYR A 278 -32.08 -41.46 28.11
C TYR A 278 -32.02 -40.31 27.09
N ALA A 279 -32.46 -40.54 25.85
CA ALA A 279 -32.44 -39.53 24.79
C ALA A 279 -33.49 -38.40 24.97
N GLN A 280 -34.38 -38.53 25.95
CA GLN A 280 -35.58 -37.68 26.10
C GLN A 280 -35.70 -37.01 27.48
N ASN A 281 -34.69 -37.11 28.36
CA ASN A 281 -34.81 -36.56 29.71
C ASN A 281 -34.46 -35.07 29.75
N SER A 282 -35.45 -34.24 29.40
CA SER A 282 -35.44 -32.78 29.52
C SER A 282 -34.94 -32.29 30.89
N GLU A 283 -35.26 -33.01 31.97
CA GLU A 283 -34.86 -32.64 33.33
C GLU A 283 -33.36 -32.87 33.54
N PHE A 284 -32.81 -33.98 33.05
CA PHE A 284 -31.38 -34.28 33.14
C PHE A 284 -30.53 -33.24 32.40
N VAL A 285 -30.91 -32.91 31.17
CA VAL A 285 -30.25 -31.87 30.37
C VAL A 285 -30.33 -30.51 31.06
N SER A 286 -31.49 -30.18 31.63
CA SER A 286 -31.69 -28.93 32.39
C SER A 286 -30.84 -28.88 33.67
N ALA A 287 -30.65 -30.00 34.37
CA ALA A 287 -29.79 -30.06 35.55
C ALA A 287 -28.30 -29.91 35.21
N ILE A 288 -27.82 -30.50 34.11
CA ILE A 288 -26.44 -30.28 33.63
C ILE A 288 -26.22 -28.80 33.36
N VAL A 289 -27.13 -28.17 32.61
CA VAL A 289 -27.09 -26.74 32.31
C VAL A 289 -27.06 -25.90 33.60
N ALA A 290 -27.94 -26.20 34.56
CA ALA A 290 -28.00 -25.50 35.84
C ALA A 290 -26.69 -25.63 36.64
N LYS A 291 -26.06 -26.81 36.65
CA LYS A 291 -24.79 -27.06 37.34
C LYS A 291 -23.62 -26.32 36.69
N ILE A 292 -23.55 -26.29 35.36
CA ILE A 292 -22.52 -25.54 34.63
C ILE A 292 -22.65 -24.04 34.92
N ASN A 293 -23.86 -23.50 34.87
CA ASN A 293 -24.12 -22.09 35.19
C ASN A 293 -23.82 -21.77 36.67
N ALA A 294 -24.14 -22.68 37.58
CA ALA A 294 -23.87 -22.51 39.02
C ALA A 294 -22.37 -22.59 39.37
N ALA A 295 -21.55 -23.25 38.54
CA ALA A 295 -20.10 -23.30 38.73
C ALA A 295 -19.42 -21.94 38.54
N GLY A 296 -20.13 -20.94 37.98
CA GLY A 296 -19.66 -19.56 37.91
C GLY A 296 -18.42 -19.38 37.04
N ILE A 297 -18.27 -20.20 35.99
CA ILE A 297 -17.13 -20.16 35.09
C ILE A 297 -17.14 -18.81 34.36
N THR A 298 -16.05 -18.05 34.52
CA THR A 298 -15.92 -16.73 33.89
C THR A 298 -16.17 -16.83 32.39
N ASN A 299 -17.14 -16.06 31.90
CA ASN A 299 -17.55 -15.94 30.50
C ASN A 299 -18.10 -17.22 29.84
N VAL A 300 -18.30 -18.31 30.57
CA VAL A 300 -18.91 -19.54 30.05
C VAL A 300 -20.24 -19.79 30.73
N THR A 301 -21.28 -19.98 29.91
CA THR A 301 -22.63 -20.34 30.34
C THR A 301 -23.12 -21.55 29.55
N ALA A 302 -24.22 -22.14 29.97
CA ALA A 302 -24.89 -23.23 29.29
C ALA A 302 -26.39 -22.93 29.14
N ARG A 303 -27.00 -23.46 28.09
CA ARG A 303 -28.46 -23.41 27.87
C ARG A 303 -28.97 -24.67 27.19
N VAL A 304 -30.25 -24.98 27.33
CA VAL A 304 -30.88 -26.14 26.67
C VAL A 304 -31.14 -25.86 25.18
N THR A 305 -31.11 -26.90 24.34
CA THR A 305 -31.47 -26.82 22.92
C THR A 305 -32.98 -26.95 22.73
N SER A 306 -33.48 -26.62 21.53
CA SER A 306 -34.88 -26.81 21.15
C SER A 306 -35.36 -28.23 21.42
N GLY A 307 -36.46 -28.37 22.17
CA GLY A 307 -37.03 -29.66 22.54
C GLY A 307 -36.38 -30.33 23.75
N ASN A 308 -35.47 -29.63 24.46
CA ASN A 308 -34.81 -30.07 25.70
C ASN A 308 -34.02 -31.39 25.57
N GLN A 309 -33.59 -31.74 24.36
CA GLN A 309 -32.88 -32.99 24.05
C GLN A 309 -31.34 -32.83 24.05
N GLY A 310 -30.84 -31.63 24.31
CA GLY A 310 -29.41 -31.32 24.33
C GLY A 310 -29.12 -29.97 24.99
N TYR A 311 -27.84 -29.61 25.09
CA TYR A 311 -27.42 -28.33 25.64
C TYR A 311 -26.36 -27.68 24.77
N VAL A 312 -26.25 -26.36 24.90
CA VAL A 312 -25.27 -25.51 24.23
C VAL A 312 -24.38 -24.91 25.30
N LEU A 313 -23.07 -25.07 25.16
CA LEU A 313 -22.11 -24.26 25.90
C LEU A 313 -21.87 -22.96 25.15
N VAL A 314 -21.95 -21.85 25.86
CA VAL A 314 -21.89 -20.49 25.36
C VAL A 314 -20.70 -19.81 26.02
N ALA A 315 -19.60 -19.66 25.29
CA ALA A 315 -18.50 -18.81 25.73
C ALA A 315 -18.66 -17.40 25.18
N THR A 316 -18.37 -16.39 25.98
CA THR A 316 -18.43 -14.97 25.62
C THR A 316 -17.03 -14.36 25.70
N LYS A 317 -16.85 -13.12 25.22
CA LYS A 317 -15.55 -12.42 25.29
C LYS A 317 -14.39 -13.17 24.64
N GLY A 318 -14.67 -13.96 23.59
CA GLY A 318 -13.64 -14.74 22.90
C GLY A 318 -12.90 -15.75 23.78
N THR A 319 -13.47 -16.15 24.94
CA THR A 319 -12.84 -17.17 25.79
C THR A 319 -12.97 -18.55 25.15
N ASP A 320 -11.90 -19.34 25.23
CA ASP A 320 -11.92 -20.75 24.86
C ASP A 320 -12.88 -21.54 25.75
N ILE A 321 -13.42 -22.64 25.20
CA ILE A 321 -14.03 -23.70 26.01
C ILE A 321 -13.08 -24.88 25.97
N LYS A 322 -12.44 -25.12 27.12
CA LYS A 322 -11.56 -26.24 27.36
C LYS A 322 -12.26 -27.25 28.25
N LEU A 323 -12.27 -28.49 27.81
CA LEU A 323 -12.93 -29.57 28.54
C LEU A 323 -11.87 -30.57 28.99
N ALA A 324 -11.97 -31.00 30.25
CA ALA A 324 -11.15 -32.08 30.77
C ALA A 324 -11.99 -32.97 31.69
N VAL A 325 -11.57 -34.21 31.85
CA VAL A 325 -12.12 -35.11 32.87
C VAL A 325 -10.95 -35.59 33.73
N SER A 326 -11.06 -35.49 35.06
CA SER A 326 -10.12 -36.24 35.90
C SER A 326 -10.58 -37.69 35.93
N ASN A 327 -9.69 -38.65 35.69
CA ASN A 327 -9.98 -40.06 35.97
C ASN A 327 -8.78 -40.66 36.71
N THR A 328 -9.04 -41.38 37.80
CA THR A 328 -8.01 -42.10 38.58
C THR A 328 -7.74 -43.50 38.01
N ALA A 329 -8.64 -44.04 37.16
CA ALA A 329 -8.51 -45.35 36.53
C ALA A 329 -8.30 -45.21 35.01
N ASN A 330 -7.35 -45.95 34.47
CA ASN A 330 -6.81 -45.84 33.11
C ASN A 330 -7.76 -46.35 32.00
N THR A 331 -9.04 -45.95 31.99
CA THR A 331 -9.99 -46.21 30.89
C THR A 331 -10.01 -45.03 29.93
N SER A 332 -9.94 -45.30 28.62
CA SER A 332 -9.86 -44.30 27.55
C SER A 332 -10.88 -43.17 27.73
N GLN A 333 -10.38 -41.96 28.01
CA GLN A 333 -11.14 -40.74 28.28
C GLN A 333 -12.22 -40.43 27.22
N GLY A 334 -12.01 -40.91 25.98
CA GLY A 334 -12.98 -40.82 24.88
C GLY A 334 -14.37 -41.38 25.19
N SER A 335 -14.48 -42.42 26.03
CA SER A 335 -15.78 -43.04 26.34
C SER A 335 -16.60 -42.24 27.38
N LEU A 336 -15.96 -41.55 28.33
CA LEU A 336 -16.65 -40.74 29.34
C LEU A 336 -17.13 -39.41 28.76
N LEU A 337 -16.30 -38.74 27.96
CA LEU A 337 -16.70 -37.57 27.19
C LEU A 337 -17.82 -37.91 26.20
N SER A 338 -17.77 -39.09 25.55
CA SER A 338 -18.84 -39.60 24.69
C SER A 338 -20.18 -39.87 25.41
N ASN A 339 -20.19 -40.09 26.72
CA ASN A 339 -21.43 -40.31 27.48
C ASN A 339 -22.13 -39.01 27.89
N ILE A 340 -21.39 -37.90 27.92
CA ILE A 340 -21.90 -36.52 27.93
C ILE A 340 -22.02 -36.02 26.46
N GLY A 341 -21.79 -36.94 25.50
CA GLY A 341 -21.66 -36.84 24.02
C GLY A 341 -20.80 -35.76 23.43
N LEU A 342 -19.70 -35.51 24.12
CA LEU A 342 -18.51 -34.87 23.60
C LEU A 342 -17.66 -35.85 22.74
N ALA A 343 -18.31 -36.83 22.08
CA ALA A 343 -17.69 -38.04 21.53
C ALA A 343 -16.72 -37.83 20.38
N SER A 344 -16.84 -36.71 19.65
CA SER A 344 -16.13 -36.54 18.37
C SER A 344 -14.78 -35.81 18.46
N GLN A 345 -14.26 -35.52 19.66
CA GLN A 345 -13.16 -34.54 19.79
C GLN A 345 -12.05 -34.89 20.80
N VAL A 346 -11.89 -36.15 21.20
CA VAL A 346 -10.71 -36.54 22.02
C VAL A 346 -9.51 -36.80 21.10
N VAL A 347 -8.65 -35.79 20.91
CA VAL A 347 -7.29 -35.98 20.40
C VAL A 347 -6.33 -35.89 21.58
N GLY A 348 -6.12 -37.02 22.27
CA GLY A 348 -5.07 -37.16 23.28
C GLY A 348 -5.48 -37.99 24.48
N SER A 349 -4.62 -38.94 24.85
CA SER A 349 -4.67 -39.65 26.13
C SER A 349 -3.62 -39.02 27.05
N GLY A 350 -4.05 -38.37 28.14
CA GLY A 350 -3.15 -37.72 29.08
C GLY A 350 -3.83 -37.36 30.40
N ASN A 351 -3.12 -37.47 31.52
CA ASN A 351 -3.62 -37.30 32.89
C ASN A 351 -4.30 -35.94 33.13
N ALA A 352 -4.99 -35.75 34.26
CA ALA A 352 -5.88 -34.61 34.63
C ALA A 352 -5.41 -33.14 34.37
N THR A 353 -4.22 -32.93 33.80
CA THR A 353 -3.68 -31.66 33.27
C THR A 353 -3.79 -31.53 31.74
N SER A 354 -4.26 -32.55 31.02
CA SER A 354 -4.44 -32.53 29.57
C SER A 354 -5.82 -31.98 29.22
N GLU A 355 -5.92 -30.65 29.15
CA GLU A 355 -7.10 -29.99 28.60
C GLU A 355 -7.27 -30.37 27.12
N VAL A 356 -8.41 -30.98 26.78
CA VAL A 356 -8.84 -31.05 25.38
C VAL A 356 -9.42 -29.68 25.07
N SER A 357 -8.58 -28.82 24.47
CA SER A 357 -9.05 -27.56 23.93
C SER A 357 -9.88 -27.88 22.69
N THR A 358 -11.19 -27.96 22.87
CA THR A 358 -12.14 -28.24 21.78
C THR A 358 -12.25 -27.06 20.82
N TYR A 359 -11.73 -25.88 21.21
CA TYR A 359 -11.97 -24.68 20.44
C TYR A 359 -11.02 -23.53 20.79
N ASN A 360 -10.24 -23.09 19.81
CA ASN A 360 -9.49 -21.83 19.89
C ASN A 360 -10.47 -20.68 19.63
N GLY A 361 -10.68 -19.84 20.64
CA GLY A 361 -11.60 -18.72 20.66
C GLY A 361 -11.58 -17.99 19.33
N GLN A 362 -12.75 -17.90 18.70
CA GLN A 362 -12.89 -17.20 17.43
C GLN A 362 -12.71 -15.71 17.70
N SER A 363 -11.47 -15.25 17.69
CA SER A 363 -11.19 -13.83 17.66
C SER A 363 -11.90 -13.24 16.43
N GLY A 364 -12.90 -12.39 16.66
CA GLY A 364 -13.57 -11.65 15.60
C GLY A 364 -12.59 -10.78 14.83
N ALA A 365 -13.02 -10.21 13.70
CA ALA A 365 -12.15 -9.37 12.89
C ALA A 365 -11.56 -8.20 13.70
N ILE A 366 -12.31 -7.71 14.70
CA ILE A 366 -11.84 -6.69 15.64
C ILE A 366 -10.56 -7.07 16.38
N SER A 367 -10.51 -8.27 16.97
CA SER A 367 -9.32 -8.76 17.65
C SER A 367 -8.16 -8.99 16.70
N LYS A 368 -8.43 -9.58 15.53
CA LYS A 368 -7.40 -9.83 14.51
C LYS A 368 -6.80 -8.52 13.99
N ALA A 369 -7.63 -7.51 13.74
CA ALA A 369 -7.18 -6.19 13.36
C ALA A 369 -6.34 -5.52 14.46
N ALA A 370 -6.73 -5.63 15.73
CA ALA A 370 -5.96 -5.13 16.86
C ALA A 370 -4.57 -5.79 16.94
N ALA A 371 -4.50 -7.12 16.87
CA ALA A 371 -3.25 -7.87 16.90
C ALA A 371 -2.28 -7.45 15.77
N ILE A 372 -2.81 -7.23 14.56
CA ILE A 372 -2.01 -6.77 13.41
C ILE A 372 -1.56 -5.32 13.59
N ASN A 373 -2.44 -4.45 14.08
CA ASN A 373 -2.12 -3.05 14.33
C ASN A 373 -1.02 -2.87 15.39
N ASN A 374 -0.87 -3.80 16.33
CA ASN A 374 0.22 -3.79 17.31
C ASN A 374 1.62 -3.86 16.67
N VAL A 375 1.73 -4.40 15.45
CA VAL A 375 3.00 -4.45 14.69
C VAL A 375 3.07 -3.47 13.53
N ARG A 376 2.02 -2.65 13.32
CA ARG A 376 1.92 -1.67 12.21
C ARG A 376 3.14 -0.79 12.06
N GLY A 377 3.70 -0.30 13.17
CA GLY A 377 4.88 0.58 13.14
C GLY A 377 6.14 -0.06 12.53
N LYS A 378 6.21 -1.40 12.48
CA LYS A 378 7.32 -2.15 11.86
C LYS A 378 6.95 -2.71 10.50
N THR A 379 5.69 -3.08 10.28
CA THR A 379 5.23 -3.73 9.05
C THR A 379 4.77 -2.75 7.98
N GLY A 380 4.34 -1.55 8.37
CA GLY A 380 3.65 -0.60 7.50
C GLY A 380 2.20 -0.98 7.17
N VAL A 381 1.70 -2.10 7.72
CA VAL A 381 0.37 -2.65 7.42
C VAL A 381 -0.62 -2.23 8.49
N ALA A 382 -1.66 -1.49 8.08
CA ALA A 382 -2.80 -1.16 8.93
C ALA A 382 -3.92 -2.18 8.71
N ALA A 383 -4.60 -2.58 9.79
CA ALA A 383 -5.74 -3.46 9.74
C ALA A 383 -7.00 -2.77 10.25
N VAL A 384 -8.12 -2.98 9.57
CA VAL A 384 -9.45 -2.51 9.97
C VAL A 384 -10.39 -3.70 9.98
N ALA A 385 -11.16 -3.83 11.05
CA ALA A 385 -12.26 -4.79 11.11
C ALA A 385 -13.44 -4.22 10.32
N VAL A 386 -13.87 -4.93 9.29
CA VAL A 386 -15.01 -4.53 8.46
C VAL A 386 -16.30 -4.98 9.15
N ALA A 387 -17.34 -4.16 9.08
CA ALA A 387 -18.63 -4.48 9.67
C ALA A 387 -19.14 -5.84 9.19
N ASN A 388 -19.52 -6.68 10.15
CA ASN A 388 -20.11 -7.98 9.87
C ASN A 388 -21.62 -7.80 9.63
N VAL A 389 -22.11 -8.27 8.49
CA VAL A 389 -23.51 -8.09 8.08
C VAL A 389 -24.09 -9.43 7.69
N PHE A 390 -25.09 -9.87 8.44
CA PHE A 390 -26.01 -10.91 8.01
C PHE A 390 -27.24 -10.26 7.40
N SER A 391 -27.67 -10.68 6.22
CA SER A 391 -28.89 -10.19 5.58
C SER A 391 -29.69 -11.37 5.02
N GLN A 392 -30.93 -11.53 5.47
CA GLN A 392 -31.84 -12.55 4.97
C GLN A 392 -32.32 -12.22 3.55
N THR A 393 -32.34 -13.20 2.64
CA THR A 393 -32.86 -12.99 1.27
C THR A 393 -34.38 -13.01 1.20
N THR A 394 -35.03 -13.75 2.10
CA THR A 394 -36.49 -13.78 2.26
C THR A 394 -36.96 -12.73 3.28
N GLY A 395 -38.26 -12.47 3.33
CA GLY A 395 -38.87 -11.61 4.34
C GLY A 395 -39.10 -12.35 5.66
N VAL A 396 -39.08 -11.63 6.78
CA VAL A 396 -39.47 -12.15 8.11
C VAL A 396 -40.89 -12.73 8.04
N THR A 397 -41.11 -13.94 8.54
CA THR A 397 -42.45 -14.55 8.59
C THR A 397 -43.24 -14.03 9.78
N ALA A 398 -44.57 -13.94 9.66
CA ALA A 398 -45.42 -13.57 10.78
C ALA A 398 -45.48 -14.67 11.86
N GLY A 399 -45.49 -14.29 13.14
CA GLY A 399 -45.65 -15.21 14.28
C GLY A 399 -45.24 -14.59 15.61
N SER A 400 -44.86 -15.40 16.59
CA SER A 400 -44.41 -14.94 17.92
C SER A 400 -43.13 -15.65 18.32
N LEU A 401 -42.16 -14.92 18.90
CA LEU A 401 -41.07 -15.55 19.63
C LEU A 401 -41.61 -16.01 20.99
N VAL A 402 -41.23 -17.22 21.38
CA VAL A 402 -41.28 -17.67 22.78
C VAL A 402 -39.88 -17.62 23.39
N ALA A 403 -39.83 -17.70 24.72
CA ALA A 403 -38.56 -17.72 25.44
C ALA A 403 -37.64 -18.81 24.89
N ASN A 404 -36.37 -18.45 24.67
CA ASN A 404 -35.32 -19.30 24.11
C ASN A 404 -35.43 -19.61 22.60
N ASP A 405 -36.34 -18.98 21.86
CA ASP A 405 -36.42 -19.21 20.41
C ASP A 405 -35.27 -18.61 19.61
N LEU A 406 -34.68 -17.52 20.10
CA LEU A 406 -33.67 -16.76 19.39
C LEU A 406 -32.61 -16.26 20.37
N PHE A 407 -31.35 -16.47 20.02
CA PHE A 407 -30.22 -15.89 20.73
C PHE A 407 -29.27 -15.24 19.73
N ILE A 408 -28.75 -14.08 20.11
CA ILE A 408 -27.71 -13.38 19.36
C ILE A 408 -26.55 -13.13 20.31
N ASN A 409 -25.36 -13.57 19.92
CA ASN A 409 -24.15 -13.52 20.74
C ASN A 409 -24.42 -13.98 22.18
N GLY A 410 -25.08 -15.14 22.33
CA GLY A 410 -25.36 -15.79 23.61
C GLY A 410 -26.47 -15.15 24.46
N PHE A 411 -27.03 -14.00 24.06
CA PHE A 411 -28.13 -13.35 24.76
C PHE A 411 -29.48 -13.70 24.12
N ALA A 412 -30.45 -14.06 24.97
CA ALA A 412 -31.82 -14.33 24.53
C ALA A 412 -32.49 -13.06 23.98
N ILE A 413 -33.21 -13.23 22.88
CA ILE A 413 -34.04 -12.19 22.27
C ILE A 413 -35.50 -12.57 22.50
N ASP A 414 -36.19 -11.77 23.31
CA ASP A 414 -37.60 -11.96 23.61
C ASP A 414 -38.42 -10.83 22.99
N ALA A 415 -39.42 -11.17 22.18
CA ALA A 415 -40.39 -10.22 21.65
C ALA A 415 -41.67 -10.28 22.50
N THR A 416 -42.13 -9.13 22.99
CA THR A 416 -43.33 -9.06 23.85
C THR A 416 -44.64 -9.01 23.06
N ALA A 417 -44.57 -8.98 21.73
CA ALA A 417 -45.72 -8.90 20.82
C ALA A 417 -45.49 -9.78 19.58
N ASN A 418 -46.57 -10.05 18.85
CA ASN A 418 -46.50 -10.77 17.59
C ASN A 418 -45.73 -9.96 16.54
N ILE A 419 -44.89 -10.65 15.78
CA ILE A 419 -44.13 -10.11 14.66
C ILE A 419 -44.99 -10.25 13.41
N ALA A 420 -45.14 -9.14 12.69
CA ALA A 420 -45.80 -9.12 11.40
C ALA A 420 -44.84 -9.56 10.29
N ALA A 421 -45.40 -10.01 9.16
CA ALA A 421 -44.60 -10.32 7.98
C ALA A 421 -43.76 -9.11 7.54
N GLY A 422 -42.51 -9.38 7.16
CA GLY A 422 -41.50 -8.38 6.82
C GLY A 422 -41.04 -7.51 7.99
N ASP A 423 -41.38 -7.88 9.24
CA ASP A 423 -41.24 -7.05 10.45
C ASP A 423 -41.77 -5.62 10.24
N SER A 424 -42.89 -5.50 9.53
CA SER A 424 -43.51 -4.21 9.19
C SER A 424 -43.88 -3.37 10.42
N THR A 425 -44.20 -4.02 11.54
CA THR A 425 -44.45 -3.38 12.85
C THR A 425 -43.17 -3.07 13.62
N GLY A 426 -42.01 -3.60 13.19
CA GLY A 426 -40.71 -3.37 13.80
C GLY A 426 -40.50 -4.06 15.15
N VAL A 427 -41.34 -5.03 15.51
CA VAL A 427 -41.29 -5.72 16.80
C VAL A 427 -40.01 -6.54 16.94
N LEU A 428 -39.62 -7.27 15.89
CA LEU A 428 -38.44 -8.13 15.92
C LEU A 428 -37.15 -7.28 16.00
N ARG A 429 -37.01 -6.27 15.13
CA ARG A 429 -35.84 -5.38 15.18
C ARG A 429 -35.77 -4.60 16.48
N ALA A 430 -36.89 -4.19 17.08
CA ALA A 430 -36.90 -3.53 18.38
C ALA A 430 -36.43 -4.46 19.50
N ALA A 431 -36.90 -5.73 19.52
CA ALA A 431 -36.48 -6.73 20.50
C ALA A 431 -34.96 -7.00 20.43
N ILE A 432 -34.40 -7.07 19.22
CA ILE A 432 -32.96 -7.25 19.01
C ILE A 432 -32.19 -5.99 19.43
N ASN A 433 -32.64 -4.82 18.98
CA ASN A 433 -31.97 -3.55 19.27
C ASN A 433 -32.00 -3.19 20.77
N ALA A 434 -32.98 -3.68 21.53
CA ALA A 434 -33.00 -3.57 22.99
C ALA A 434 -31.84 -4.30 23.69
N LYS A 435 -31.21 -5.27 23.01
CA LYS A 435 -30.06 -6.04 23.51
C LYS A 435 -28.72 -5.62 22.88
N THR A 436 -28.68 -4.58 22.03
CA THR A 436 -27.45 -4.16 21.34
C THR A 436 -26.28 -3.84 22.28
N ALA A 437 -26.52 -3.28 23.47
CA ALA A 437 -25.45 -3.02 24.42
C ALA A 437 -24.73 -4.30 24.90
N SER A 438 -25.45 -5.43 24.92
CA SER A 438 -24.91 -6.73 25.33
C SER A 438 -24.40 -7.53 24.14
N THR A 439 -25.10 -7.50 23.00
CA THR A 439 -24.76 -8.30 21.81
C THR A 439 -23.78 -7.61 20.86
N GLY A 440 -23.71 -6.28 20.87
CA GLY A 440 -23.01 -5.47 19.87
C GLY A 440 -23.63 -5.51 18.46
N VAL A 441 -24.81 -6.12 18.32
CA VAL A 441 -25.49 -6.31 17.05
C VAL A 441 -26.70 -5.40 17.00
N THR A 442 -26.85 -4.72 15.86
CA THR A 442 -28.03 -3.93 15.50
C THR A 442 -28.86 -4.68 14.47
N ALA A 443 -30.17 -4.50 14.49
CA ALA A 443 -31.11 -5.10 13.56
C ALA A 443 -31.83 -4.04 12.73
N ASN A 444 -31.99 -4.33 11.44
CA ASN A 444 -32.85 -3.61 10.51
C ASN A 444 -33.54 -4.58 9.54
N VAL A 445 -34.34 -4.07 8.60
CA VAL A 445 -34.91 -4.86 7.50
C VAL A 445 -34.42 -4.35 6.15
N ASN A 446 -34.27 -5.25 5.18
CA ASN A 446 -33.94 -4.89 3.80
C ASN A 446 -35.20 -4.58 2.96
N GLY A 447 -35.03 -4.24 1.69
CA GLY A 447 -36.13 -3.92 0.77
C GLY A 447 -37.15 -5.03 0.55
N SER A 448 -36.80 -6.28 0.89
CA SER A 448 -37.69 -7.45 0.85
C SER A 448 -38.36 -7.76 2.20
N GLY A 449 -38.13 -6.93 3.24
CA GLY A 449 -38.60 -7.19 4.61
C GLY A 449 -37.79 -8.26 5.35
N GLY A 450 -36.62 -8.64 4.85
CA GLY A 450 -35.73 -9.61 5.48
C GLY A 450 -34.91 -9.02 6.61
N LEU A 451 -34.66 -9.80 7.66
CA LEU A 451 -33.85 -9.36 8.81
C LEU A 451 -32.40 -9.11 8.38
N VAL A 452 -31.86 -7.95 8.75
CA VAL A 452 -30.46 -7.57 8.59
C VAL A 452 -29.86 -7.37 9.97
N LEU A 453 -28.84 -8.14 10.32
CA LEU A 453 -28.05 -7.99 11.54
C LEU A 453 -26.71 -7.37 11.18
N LYS A 454 -26.33 -6.27 11.83
CA LYS A 454 -25.05 -5.59 11.62
C LYS A 454 -24.29 -5.44 12.92
N ALA A 455 -23.06 -5.96 12.94
CA ALA A 455 -22.07 -5.67 13.97
C ALA A 455 -21.02 -4.71 13.38
N ALA A 456 -21.15 -3.43 13.70
CA ALA A 456 -20.42 -2.35 13.01
C ALA A 456 -18.90 -2.39 13.23
N ASP A 457 -18.45 -2.96 14.33
CA ASP A 457 -17.04 -3.08 14.70
C ASP A 457 -16.37 -4.36 14.18
N GLY A 458 -17.10 -5.17 13.38
CA GLY A 458 -16.56 -6.37 12.75
C GLY A 458 -16.40 -7.58 13.67
N ARG A 459 -17.01 -7.56 14.86
CA ARG A 459 -17.14 -8.78 15.69
C ARG A 459 -17.98 -9.86 14.99
N ASN A 460 -17.92 -11.09 15.49
CA ASN A 460 -18.76 -12.16 14.95
C ASN A 460 -20.22 -11.98 15.38
N ILE A 461 -21.14 -12.52 14.58
CA ILE A 461 -22.56 -12.63 14.90
C ILE A 461 -22.85 -14.13 15.07
N ALA A 462 -22.90 -14.59 16.30
CA ALA A 462 -23.40 -15.92 16.63
C ALA A 462 -24.91 -15.84 16.75
N LEU A 463 -25.61 -16.57 15.90
CA LEU A 463 -27.06 -16.64 15.85
C LEU A 463 -27.50 -18.05 16.18
N TYR A 464 -28.36 -18.20 17.16
CA TYR A 464 -29.06 -19.44 17.39
C TYR A 464 -30.54 -19.25 17.29
N SER A 465 -31.19 -20.19 16.62
CA SER A 465 -32.63 -20.24 16.58
C SER A 465 -33.15 -21.66 16.79
N THR A 466 -34.29 -21.77 17.47
CA THR A 466 -35.12 -22.98 17.44
C THR A 466 -35.79 -23.09 16.06
N ALA A 467 -36.52 -24.19 15.79
CA ALA A 467 -37.30 -24.29 14.56
C ALA A 467 -38.32 -23.13 14.40
N ASN A 468 -38.91 -22.66 15.51
CA ASN A 468 -39.81 -21.50 15.50
C ASN A 468 -39.04 -20.21 15.22
N GLY A 469 -37.95 -19.96 15.93
CA GLY A 469 -37.09 -18.79 15.70
C GLY A 469 -36.52 -18.73 14.28
N ALA A 470 -36.19 -19.89 13.70
CA ALA A 470 -35.69 -20.04 12.34
C ALA A 470 -36.76 -19.65 11.30
N THR A 471 -38.00 -20.09 11.51
CA THR A 471 -39.14 -19.75 10.63
C THR A 471 -39.41 -18.24 10.61
N LEU A 472 -39.22 -17.56 11.74
CA LEU A 472 -39.39 -16.11 11.87
C LEU A 472 -38.21 -15.33 11.28
N THR A 473 -36.98 -15.70 11.65
CA THR A 473 -35.76 -14.98 11.28
C THR A 473 -35.17 -15.41 9.94
N GLY A 474 -35.76 -16.42 9.27
CA GLY A 474 -35.29 -17.01 8.01
C GLY A 474 -33.88 -17.61 8.08
N ALA A 475 -33.30 -17.72 9.28
CA ALA A 475 -32.05 -18.39 9.53
C ALA A 475 -32.26 -19.90 9.67
N SER A 476 -31.22 -20.70 9.42
CA SER A 476 -31.27 -22.14 9.69
C SER A 476 -31.40 -22.40 11.20
N ALA A 477 -32.26 -23.33 11.60
CA ALA A 477 -32.37 -23.74 13.00
C ALA A 477 -31.03 -24.31 13.50
N GLY A 478 -30.72 -24.06 14.77
CA GLY A 478 -29.43 -24.38 15.39
C GLY A 478 -28.50 -23.17 15.47
N SER A 479 -27.25 -23.42 15.86
CA SER A 479 -26.21 -22.39 15.98
C SER A 479 -25.59 -22.12 14.61
N ASN A 480 -25.56 -20.85 14.23
CA ASN A 480 -24.89 -20.33 13.05
C ASN A 480 -23.92 -19.25 13.51
N LEU A 481 -22.79 -19.15 12.84
CA LEU A 481 -21.82 -18.11 13.11
C LEU A 481 -21.53 -17.37 11.82
N TYR A 482 -21.71 -16.05 11.84
CA TYR A 482 -21.29 -15.17 10.78
C TYR A 482 -20.04 -14.42 11.24
N ARG A 483 -18.99 -14.43 10.43
CA ARG A 483 -17.69 -13.83 10.78
C ARG A 483 -17.49 -12.49 10.11
N GLY A 484 -16.82 -11.58 10.80
CA GLY A 484 -16.35 -10.33 10.21
C GLY A 484 -15.15 -10.54 9.30
N ALA A 485 -14.91 -9.56 8.43
CA ALA A 485 -13.76 -9.51 7.55
C ALA A 485 -12.67 -8.58 8.11
N VAL A 486 -11.40 -8.89 7.86
CA VAL A 486 -10.28 -7.99 8.17
C VAL A 486 -9.78 -7.39 6.87
N ARG A 487 -9.79 -6.06 6.78
CA ARG A 487 -9.18 -5.32 5.68
C ARG A 487 -7.81 -4.81 6.09
N LEU A 488 -6.79 -5.33 5.43
CA LEU A 488 -5.41 -4.87 5.54
C LEU A 488 -5.13 -3.82 4.47
N THR A 489 -4.40 -2.78 4.84
CA THR A 489 -4.03 -1.69 3.93
C THR A 489 -2.57 -1.35 4.14
N SER A 490 -1.84 -1.18 3.05
CA SER A 490 -0.42 -0.87 3.03
C SER A 490 -0.08 -0.07 1.78
N GLN A 491 0.87 0.86 1.89
CA GLN A 491 1.43 1.58 0.74
C GLN A 491 2.52 0.77 0.02
N ALA A 492 2.98 -0.33 0.62
CA ALA A 492 3.99 -1.23 0.09
C ALA A 492 3.46 -2.66 0.02
N ASP A 493 4.23 -3.51 -0.66
CA ASP A 493 3.92 -4.92 -0.78
C ASP A 493 3.76 -5.59 0.58
N VAL A 494 2.75 -6.44 0.70
CA VAL A 494 2.46 -7.20 1.92
C VAL A 494 2.76 -8.67 1.68
N SER A 495 3.65 -9.22 2.50
CA SER A 495 3.99 -10.64 2.52
C SER A 495 3.50 -11.27 3.82
N PHE A 496 2.96 -12.49 3.70
CA PHE A 496 2.50 -13.29 4.83
C PHE A 496 3.34 -14.57 4.92
N SER A 497 3.69 -14.98 6.12
CA SER A 497 4.30 -16.29 6.37
C SER A 497 3.84 -16.85 7.72
N GLY A 498 4.15 -18.14 7.96
CA GLY A 498 3.65 -18.86 9.13
C GLY A 498 2.22 -19.39 8.93
N ARG A 499 1.42 -19.47 10.01
CA ARG A 499 0.06 -20.03 10.05
C ARG A 499 -0.98 -19.02 9.55
N THR A 500 -1.01 -18.80 8.23
CA THR A 500 -1.90 -17.83 7.56
C THR A 500 -3.38 -18.21 7.55
N THR A 501 -3.72 -19.47 7.89
CA THR A 501 -5.10 -19.97 7.98
C THR A 501 -5.90 -19.23 9.06
N ASP A 502 -5.23 -18.68 10.08
CA ASP A 502 -5.86 -17.86 11.14
C ASP A 502 -6.51 -16.58 10.59
N LEU A 503 -6.14 -16.11 9.41
CA LEU A 503 -6.81 -14.99 8.74
C LEU A 503 -8.06 -15.38 7.95
N GLY A 504 -8.35 -16.67 7.78
CA GLY A 504 -9.52 -17.13 7.02
C GLY A 504 -9.27 -17.54 5.56
N SER A 505 -8.02 -17.59 5.10
CA SER A 505 -7.71 -18.11 3.76
C SER A 505 -7.61 -19.63 3.77
N ALA A 506 -8.54 -20.32 3.08
CA ALA A 506 -8.44 -21.75 2.80
C ALA A 506 -7.31 -22.11 1.81
N SER A 507 -6.69 -21.11 1.16
CA SER A 507 -5.58 -21.32 0.23
C SER A 507 -4.27 -20.82 0.84
N THR A 508 -3.33 -21.74 1.03
CA THR A 508 -1.95 -21.51 1.50
C THR A 508 -1.07 -20.76 0.50
N THR A 509 -1.61 -20.40 -0.66
CA THR A 509 -0.96 -19.53 -1.64
C THR A 509 -2.05 -18.77 -2.39
N VAL A 510 -2.47 -17.62 -1.88
CA VAL A 510 -3.00 -16.59 -2.78
C VAL A 510 -1.75 -15.97 -3.40
N PRO A 511 -1.42 -16.25 -4.68
CA PRO A 511 -0.36 -15.52 -5.34
C PRO A 511 -0.67 -14.04 -5.16
N TYR A 512 0.36 -13.33 -4.73
CA TYR A 512 0.43 -11.90 -4.60
C TYR A 512 0.01 -11.22 -5.91
N THR A 513 -1.30 -11.13 -6.15
CA THR A 513 -1.87 -10.24 -7.13
C THR A 513 -2.36 -9.08 -6.34
N THR A 514 -1.45 -8.12 -6.16
CA THR A 514 -1.78 -6.75 -5.88
C THR A 514 -3.07 -6.38 -6.62
N ASN A 515 -4.18 -6.25 -5.90
CA ASN A 515 -5.28 -5.48 -6.43
C ASN A 515 -4.80 -4.02 -6.34
N LEU A 516 -3.93 -3.63 -7.29
CA LEU A 516 -3.45 -2.26 -7.51
C LEU A 516 -4.58 -1.34 -7.97
N ASP A 517 -5.78 -1.89 -8.09
CA ASP A 517 -6.99 -1.24 -8.56
C ASP A 517 -7.68 -0.42 -7.46
N ASN A 518 -6.92 0.10 -6.49
CA ASN A 518 -7.37 1.22 -5.63
C ASN A 518 -6.79 2.55 -6.12
N SER A 519 -6.51 2.67 -7.41
CA SER A 519 -6.06 3.91 -8.02
C SER A 519 -7.16 4.98 -7.96
N LEU A 520 -6.79 6.24 -8.17
CA LEU A 520 -7.76 7.34 -8.18
C LEU A 520 -8.85 7.21 -9.26
N SER A 521 -8.66 6.35 -10.28
CA SER A 521 -9.72 6.07 -11.27
C SER A 521 -10.87 5.24 -10.71
N LEU A 522 -10.66 4.53 -9.61
CA LEU A 522 -11.64 3.66 -8.94
C LEU A 522 -12.13 4.26 -7.62
N LEU A 523 -12.00 5.59 -7.48
CA LEU A 523 -12.42 6.33 -6.30
C LEU A 523 -13.94 6.28 -6.13
N ASP A 524 -14.40 5.61 -5.07
CA ASP A 524 -15.82 5.56 -4.68
C ASP A 524 -15.99 6.10 -3.26
N ILE A 525 -16.79 7.17 -3.11
CA ILE A 525 -17.11 7.79 -1.82
C ILE A 525 -18.61 7.72 -1.49
N THR A 526 -19.37 6.87 -2.20
CA THR A 526 -20.82 6.68 -1.97
C THR A 526 -21.14 6.01 -0.64
N THR A 527 -20.16 5.31 -0.05
CA THR A 527 -20.24 4.67 1.26
C THR A 527 -19.18 5.21 2.20
N GLN A 528 -19.41 5.11 3.52
CA GLN A 528 -18.43 5.51 4.53
C GLN A 528 -17.11 4.72 4.39
N ASP A 529 -17.19 3.41 4.15
CA ASP A 529 -16.01 2.56 3.96
C ASP A 529 -15.28 2.87 2.64
N GLY A 530 -16.02 3.14 1.57
CA GLY A 530 -15.47 3.66 0.31
C GLY A 530 -14.74 4.98 0.52
N ALA A 531 -15.34 5.93 1.24
CA ALA A 531 -14.73 7.21 1.58
C ALA A 531 -13.44 7.06 2.41
N ASN A 532 -13.40 6.15 3.39
CA ASN A 532 -12.19 5.84 4.15
C ASN A 532 -11.09 5.21 3.26
N THR A 533 -11.47 4.38 2.31
CA THR A 533 -10.55 3.78 1.32
C THR A 533 -10.02 4.83 0.33
N ALA A 534 -10.88 5.76 -0.09
CA ALA A 534 -10.54 6.90 -0.91
C ALA A 534 -9.53 7.84 -0.25
N ILE A 535 -9.65 8.10 1.06
CA ILE A 535 -8.65 8.89 1.80
C ILE A 535 -7.26 8.23 1.70
N LEU A 536 -7.18 6.90 1.79
CA LEU A 536 -5.91 6.17 1.69
C LEU A 536 -5.28 6.25 0.29
N SER A 537 -6.08 6.12 -0.78
CA SER A 537 -5.55 6.30 -2.16
C SER A 537 -5.12 7.74 -2.41
N LEU A 538 -5.86 8.72 -1.89
CA LEU A 538 -5.51 10.13 -2.01
C LEU A 538 -4.25 10.49 -1.24
N ASP A 539 -4.06 9.96 -0.03
CA ASP A 539 -2.82 10.13 0.75
C ASP A 539 -1.62 9.49 0.02
N ALA A 540 -1.80 8.30 -0.57
CA ALA A 540 -0.78 7.66 -1.39
C ALA A 540 -0.46 8.48 -2.65
N ALA A 541 -1.47 9.05 -3.31
CA ALA A 541 -1.29 9.90 -4.48
C ALA A 541 -0.55 11.20 -4.14
N LEU A 542 -0.89 11.84 -3.01
CA LEU A 542 -0.19 13.02 -2.50
C LEU A 542 1.28 12.72 -2.19
N ALA A 543 1.57 11.57 -1.58
CA ALA A 543 2.94 11.15 -1.33
C ALA A 543 3.72 10.93 -2.64
N GLN A 544 3.11 10.29 -3.63
CA GLN A 544 3.70 10.07 -4.95
C GLN A 544 3.99 11.39 -5.67
N ILE A 545 3.03 12.33 -5.72
CA ILE A 545 3.25 13.65 -6.33
C ILE A 545 4.30 14.44 -5.57
N SER A 546 4.28 14.42 -4.23
CA SER A 546 5.27 15.12 -3.41
C SER A 546 6.69 14.63 -3.70
N LYS A 547 6.86 13.32 -3.90
CA LYS A 547 8.14 12.75 -4.33
C LYS A 547 8.55 13.27 -5.71
N VAL A 548 7.66 13.22 -6.70
CA VAL A 548 7.96 13.72 -8.06
C VAL A 548 8.32 15.21 -8.05
N ARG A 549 7.61 16.04 -7.28
CA ARG A 549 7.92 17.46 -7.12
C ARG A 549 9.27 17.70 -6.45
N SER A 550 9.63 16.88 -5.46
CA SER A 550 10.97 16.92 -4.87
C SER A 550 12.05 16.61 -5.91
N ASP A 551 11.84 15.59 -6.75
CA ASP A 551 12.76 15.20 -7.83
C ASP A 551 12.88 16.31 -8.89
N VAL A 552 11.76 16.95 -9.27
CA VAL A 552 11.69 18.12 -10.16
C VAL A 552 12.42 19.32 -9.58
N GLY A 553 12.23 19.64 -8.30
CA GLY A 553 12.95 20.74 -7.63
C GLY A 553 14.46 20.53 -7.55
N ALA A 554 14.90 19.29 -7.32
CA ALA A 554 16.30 18.92 -7.40
C ALA A 554 16.87 19.09 -8.82
N LEU A 555 16.08 18.74 -9.85
CA LEU A 555 16.45 18.95 -11.24
C LEU A 555 16.57 20.44 -11.59
N THR A 556 15.64 21.30 -11.16
CA THR A 556 15.74 22.75 -11.35
C THR A 556 17.03 23.30 -10.76
N SER A 557 17.34 22.94 -9.51
CA SER A 557 18.58 23.34 -8.84
C SER A 557 19.82 22.86 -9.61
N ARG A 558 19.80 21.62 -10.11
CA ARG A 558 20.88 21.06 -10.93
C ARG A 558 21.03 21.79 -12.27
N LEU A 559 19.94 22.14 -12.94
CA LEU A 559 19.95 22.86 -14.21
C LEU A 559 20.51 24.28 -14.04
N GLU A 560 20.15 24.98 -12.96
CA GLU A 560 20.71 26.31 -12.62
C GLU A 560 22.22 26.25 -12.41
N LEU A 561 22.69 25.31 -11.57
CA LEU A 561 24.12 25.11 -11.34
C LEU A 561 24.87 24.71 -12.61
N THR A 562 24.27 23.84 -13.43
CA THR A 562 24.85 23.43 -14.72
C THR A 562 24.95 24.61 -15.67
N THR A 563 23.91 25.45 -15.75
CA THR A 563 23.90 26.64 -16.61
C THR A 563 25.01 27.62 -16.21
N GLN A 564 25.20 27.85 -14.91
CA GLN A 564 26.30 28.68 -14.40
C GLN A 564 27.67 28.07 -14.75
N ALA A 565 27.85 26.78 -14.53
CA ALA A 565 29.10 26.07 -14.83
C ALA A 565 29.44 26.11 -16.32
N LEU A 566 28.44 25.91 -17.20
CA LEU A 566 28.62 25.97 -18.65
C LEU A 566 28.94 27.37 -19.15
N THR A 567 28.34 28.40 -18.55
CA THR A 567 28.62 29.80 -18.90
C THR A 567 30.08 30.13 -18.58
N VAL A 568 30.55 29.79 -17.38
CA VAL A 568 31.96 29.98 -16.98
C VAL A 568 32.89 29.17 -17.89
N SER A 569 32.53 27.93 -18.22
CA SER A 569 33.32 27.11 -19.13
C SER A 569 33.39 27.72 -20.54
N ALA A 570 32.27 28.21 -21.08
CA ALA A 570 32.21 28.85 -22.39
C ALA A 570 33.07 30.11 -22.47
N GLU A 571 33.05 30.92 -21.41
CA GLU A 571 33.89 32.13 -21.25
C GLU A 571 35.37 31.76 -21.17
N ASN A 572 35.73 30.75 -20.37
CA ASN A 572 37.11 30.28 -20.27
C ASN A 572 37.64 29.73 -21.60
N GLN A 573 36.83 28.97 -22.36
CA GLN A 573 37.24 28.47 -23.68
C GLN A 573 37.38 29.60 -24.70
N GLU A 574 36.53 30.62 -24.61
CA GLU A 574 36.64 31.80 -25.47
C GLU A 574 37.87 32.65 -25.15
N ALA A 575 38.16 32.88 -23.86
CA ALA A 575 39.37 33.56 -23.42
C ALA A 575 40.64 32.79 -23.81
N ALA A 576 40.61 31.45 -23.73
CA ALA A 576 41.70 30.61 -24.20
C ALA A 576 41.91 30.71 -25.72
N ALA A 577 40.81 30.74 -26.50
CA ALA A 577 40.88 30.93 -27.95
C ALA A 577 41.42 32.32 -28.32
N ALA A 578 40.96 33.38 -27.63
CA ALA A 578 41.40 34.76 -27.80
C ALA A 578 42.92 34.90 -27.57
N ARG A 579 43.47 34.34 -26.49
CA ARG A 579 44.92 34.36 -26.22
C ARG A 579 45.78 33.75 -27.33
N ILE A 580 45.23 32.81 -28.10
CA ILE A 580 45.93 32.17 -29.23
C ILE A 580 45.76 32.99 -30.50
N LYS A 581 44.55 33.49 -30.75
CA LYS A 581 44.16 34.05 -32.05
C LYS A 581 44.35 35.56 -32.14
N ASP A 582 44.14 36.29 -31.05
CA ASP A 582 44.07 37.75 -31.06
C ASP A 582 45.47 38.36 -31.08
N ALA A 583 45.59 39.49 -31.76
CA ALA A 583 46.82 40.28 -31.83
C ALA A 583 46.89 41.26 -30.65
N ASP A 584 48.06 41.38 -30.06
CA ASP A 584 48.36 42.51 -29.17
C ASP A 584 48.59 43.76 -30.04
N PHE A 585 47.61 44.67 -30.03
CA PHE A 585 47.64 45.90 -30.80
C PHE A 585 48.88 46.76 -30.49
N ALA A 586 49.34 46.82 -29.25
CA ALA A 586 50.50 47.63 -28.90
C ALA A 586 51.77 47.05 -29.53
N TYR A 587 51.92 45.72 -29.47
CA TYR A 587 53.05 45.03 -30.08
C TYR A 587 53.01 45.11 -31.61
N GLU A 588 51.87 44.83 -32.25
CA GLU A 588 51.76 44.84 -33.71
C GLU A 588 51.87 46.26 -34.29
N THR A 589 51.43 47.30 -33.56
CA THR A 589 51.68 48.70 -33.95
C THR A 589 53.18 49.02 -33.93
N ALA A 590 53.89 48.60 -32.89
CA ALA A 590 55.33 48.81 -32.80
C ALA A 590 56.10 48.07 -33.91
N GLN A 591 55.68 46.84 -34.26
CA GLN A 591 56.25 46.09 -35.38
C GLN A 591 55.92 46.73 -36.73
N PHE A 592 54.69 47.20 -36.93
CA PHE A 592 54.29 47.93 -38.13
C PHE A 592 55.16 49.17 -38.33
N THR A 593 55.32 50.01 -37.29
CA THR A 593 56.17 51.21 -37.35
C THR A 593 57.63 50.85 -37.63
N ARG A 594 58.17 49.81 -36.98
CA ARG A 594 59.53 49.31 -37.25
C ARG A 594 59.69 48.87 -38.71
N ASN A 595 58.77 48.07 -39.22
CA ASN A 595 58.80 47.57 -40.60
C ASN A 595 58.64 48.71 -41.61
N GLN A 596 57.83 49.72 -41.30
CA GLN A 596 57.67 50.92 -42.13
C GLN A 596 58.99 51.70 -42.22
N ILE A 597 59.69 51.88 -41.10
CA ILE A 597 61.02 52.51 -41.06
C ILE A 597 62.05 51.66 -41.83
N LEU A 598 62.01 50.34 -41.71
CA LEU A 598 62.91 49.43 -42.44
C LEU A 598 62.67 49.47 -43.95
N VAL A 599 61.42 49.58 -44.41
CA VAL A 599 61.12 49.77 -45.84
C VAL A 599 61.67 51.11 -46.32
N GLN A 600 61.49 52.20 -45.56
CA GLN A 600 62.05 53.52 -45.88
C GLN A 600 63.60 53.52 -45.89
N ALA A 601 64.24 52.83 -44.96
CA ALA A 601 65.69 52.68 -44.93
C ALA A 601 66.21 51.76 -46.06
N GLY A 602 65.47 50.69 -46.38
CA GLY A 602 65.78 49.75 -47.44
C GLY A 602 65.71 50.37 -48.83
N THR A 603 64.75 51.27 -49.09
CA THR A 603 64.68 52.02 -50.36
C THR A 603 65.85 52.98 -50.50
N ALA A 604 66.26 53.65 -49.41
CA ALA A 604 67.44 54.51 -49.39
C ALA A 604 68.75 53.73 -49.63
N ILE A 605 68.93 52.57 -48.97
CA ILE A 605 70.10 51.70 -49.14
C ILE A 605 70.14 51.08 -50.55
N LEU A 606 68.99 50.70 -51.12
CA LEU A 606 68.89 50.25 -52.51
C LEU A 606 69.32 51.35 -53.48
N GLY A 607 68.87 52.59 -53.24
CA GLY A 607 69.34 53.77 -53.99
C GLY A 607 70.85 53.97 -53.90
N GLN A 608 71.43 53.84 -52.70
CA GLN A 608 72.87 53.94 -52.48
C GLN A 608 73.65 52.80 -53.15
N ALA A 609 73.19 51.56 -53.04
CA ALA A 609 73.81 50.39 -53.66
C ALA A 609 73.78 50.45 -55.20
N ASN A 610 72.74 51.05 -55.78
CA ASN A 610 72.67 51.32 -57.22
C ASN A 610 73.66 52.42 -57.64
N SER A 611 73.88 53.44 -56.79
CA SER A 611 74.85 54.51 -57.07
C SER A 611 76.31 54.04 -57.04
N THR A 612 76.66 53.02 -56.23
CA THR A 612 78.04 52.48 -56.19
C THR A 612 78.49 51.83 -57.49
N SER A 613 77.57 51.31 -58.32
CA SER A 613 77.89 50.85 -59.69
C SER A 613 78.20 52.00 -60.64
N GLN A 614 77.60 53.18 -60.44
CA GLN A 614 77.87 54.37 -61.24
C GLN A 614 79.26 54.95 -60.93
N ILE A 615 79.69 54.90 -59.67
CA ILE A 615 81.05 55.28 -59.24
C ILE A 615 82.12 54.39 -59.92
N ALA A 616 81.82 53.09 -60.09
CA ALA A 616 82.72 52.18 -60.82
C ALA A 616 82.80 52.49 -62.33
N LEU A 617 81.71 52.95 -62.96
CA LEU A 617 81.74 53.45 -64.35
C LEU A 617 82.55 54.75 -64.50
N GLN A 618 82.50 55.65 -63.50
CA GLN A 618 83.30 56.89 -63.51
C GLN A 618 84.81 56.62 -63.46
N LEU A 619 85.24 55.48 -62.87
CA LEU A 619 86.63 55.02 -62.87
C LEU A 619 87.09 54.42 -64.20
N LEU A 620 86.18 54.00 -65.08
CA LEU A 620 86.45 53.49 -66.43
C LEU A 620 86.42 54.61 -67.50
N GLN A 621 85.91 55.79 -67.16
CA GLN A 621 85.85 56.98 -68.02
C GLN A 621 87.04 57.94 -67.83
N ARG A 622 87.96 57.58 -66.92
CA ARG A 622 89.31 58.16 -66.82
C ARG A 622 90.31 57.12 -67.30
#